data_AF-A0A2S8BCE5-F1
#
_entry.id   AF-A0A2S8BCE5-F1
#
_cell.length_a   1.000
_cell.length_b   1.000
_cell.length_c   1.000
_cell.angle_alpha   90.00
_cell.angle_beta   90.00
_cell.angle_gamma   90.00
#
_symmetry.space_group_name_H-M   'P 1'
#
loop_
_entity.id
_entity.type
_entity.pdbx_description
1 polymer ?
#
loop_
_entity_poly.entity_id
_entity_poly.type
_entity_poly.pdbx_seq_one_letter_code
_entity_poly.pdbx_strand_id
1 'polypeptide(L)'
;MNAEELAARLSGAIAPRDAIMRRLIDVGEPVAAIIDLMEKAATERVAVPPELLAEVEQMIGDGDFDEVDARSVSEDVAVLRTRAVSTS
;
A
#
# COMPACT_ATOMS: atom_id res chain seq x y z
N MET A 1 4.19 -1.14 -14.47
CA MET A 1 4.66 -1.46 -13.11
C MET A 1 3.95 -2.71 -12.67
N ASN A 2 4.64 -3.60 -11.97
CA ASN A 2 4.02 -4.81 -11.42
C ASN A 2 3.86 -4.68 -9.89
N ALA A 3 3.12 -5.61 -9.29
CA ALA A 3 2.87 -5.61 -7.85
C ALA A 3 4.16 -5.67 -7.02
N GLU A 4 5.17 -6.41 -7.48
CA GLU A 4 6.45 -6.56 -6.77
C GLU A 4 7.22 -5.23 -6.66
N GLU A 5 7.29 -4.47 -7.76
CA GLU A 5 7.91 -3.15 -7.79
C GLU A 5 7.18 -2.16 -6.90
N LEU A 6 5.84 -2.17 -6.93
CA LEU A 6 5.01 -1.30 -6.09
C LEU A 6 5.17 -1.66 -4.60
N ALA A 7 5.13 -2.95 -4.25
CA ALA A 7 5.32 -3.43 -2.89
C ALA A 7 6.68 -3.03 -2.32
N ALA A 8 7.75 -3.13 -3.11
CA ALA A 8 9.09 -2.71 -2.69
C ALA A 8 9.17 -1.20 -2.44
N ARG A 9 8.57 -0.37 -3.31
CA ARG A 9 8.51 1.09 -3.13
C ARG A 9 7.70 1.48 -1.90
N LEU A 10 6.54 0.87 -1.69
CA LEU A 10 5.71 1.06 -0.51
C LEU A 10 6.44 0.63 0.77
N SER A 11 7.11 -0.52 0.76
CA SER A 11 7.90 -0.99 1.90
C SER A 11 9.01 0.01 2.24
N GLY A 12 9.71 0.56 1.24
CA GLY A 12 10.72 1.60 1.46
C GLY A 12 10.17 2.89 2.08
N ALA A 13 8.95 3.29 1.71
CA ALA A 13 8.30 4.49 2.24
C ALA A 13 7.67 4.29 3.63
N ILE A 14 7.04 3.14 3.86
CA ILE A 14 6.19 2.89 5.03
C ILE A 14 6.94 2.14 6.13
N ALA A 15 7.71 1.11 5.75
CA ALA A 15 8.27 0.13 6.68
C ALA A 15 9.67 -0.36 6.23
N PRO A 16 10.67 0.54 6.05
CA PRO A 16 11.94 0.21 5.38
C PRO A 16 12.83 -0.80 6.13
N ARG A 17 12.47 -1.15 7.36
CA ARG A 17 13.20 -2.12 8.20
C ARG A 17 12.34 -3.31 8.60
N ASP A 18 11.13 -3.43 8.05
CA ASP A 18 10.21 -4.50 8.40
C ASP A 18 10.58 -5.79 7.65
N ALA A 19 11.12 -6.75 8.40
CA ALA A 19 11.57 -8.02 7.85
C ALA A 19 10.40 -8.90 7.36
N ILE A 20 9.18 -8.70 7.86
CA ILE A 20 7.99 -9.44 7.43
C ILE A 20 7.58 -8.97 6.04
N MET A 21 7.48 -7.66 5.83
CA MET A 21 7.12 -7.07 4.54
C MET A 21 8.14 -7.45 3.45
N ARG A 22 9.43 -7.40 3.79
CA ARG A 22 10.48 -7.87 2.88
C ARG A 22 10.33 -9.35 2.53
N ARG A 23 10.03 -10.19 3.52
CA ARG A 23 9.84 -11.63 3.30
C ARG A 23 8.64 -11.91 2.38
N LEU A 24 7.50 -11.24 2.56
CA LEU A 24 6.32 -11.42 1.71
C LEU A 24 6.63 -11.14 0.25
N ILE A 25 7.35 -10.05 -0.02
CA ILE A 25 7.81 -9.68 -1.36
C ILE A 25 8.75 -10.77 -1.92
N ASP A 26 9.76 -11.17 -1.14
CA ASP A 26 10.76 -12.16 -1.57
C ASP A 26 10.16 -13.55 -1.86
N VAL A 27 9.03 -13.94 -1.25
CA VAL A 27 8.35 -15.22 -1.50
C VAL A 27 7.28 -15.16 -2.60
N GLY A 28 7.14 -14.02 -3.27
CA GLY A 28 6.20 -13.87 -4.38
C GLY A 28 4.76 -13.57 -3.95
N GLU A 29 4.57 -12.97 -2.77
CA GLU A 29 3.25 -12.50 -2.28
C GLU A 29 3.18 -10.95 -2.23
N PRO A 30 3.43 -10.24 -3.35
CA PRO A 30 3.51 -8.78 -3.32
C PRO A 30 2.15 -8.10 -3.07
N VAL A 31 1.03 -8.71 -3.50
CA VAL A 31 -0.31 -8.15 -3.26
C VAL A 31 -0.64 -8.15 -1.77
N ALA A 32 -0.37 -9.26 -1.07
CA ALA A 32 -0.53 -9.36 0.38
C ALA A 32 0.34 -8.32 1.10
N ALA A 33 1.59 -8.14 0.66
CA ALA A 33 2.46 -7.10 1.21
C ALA A 33 1.89 -5.69 1.02
N ILE A 34 1.28 -5.39 -0.15
CA ILE A 34 0.65 -4.09 -0.39
C ILE A 34 -0.51 -3.86 0.58
N ILE A 35 -1.39 -4.85 0.78
CA ILE A 35 -2.52 -4.75 1.71
C ILE A 35 -2.02 -4.41 3.11
N ASP A 36 -1.09 -5.22 3.64
CA ASP A 36 -0.55 -5.03 5.00
C ASP A 36 0.18 -3.68 5.15
N LEU A 37 0.91 -3.23 4.13
CA LEU A 37 1.60 -1.94 4.14
C LEU A 37 0.61 -0.77 4.19
N MET A 38 -0.49 -0.86 3.43
CA MET A 38 -1.52 0.18 3.40
C MET A 38 -2.28 0.26 4.72
N GLU A 39 -2.69 -0.89 5.28
CA GLU A 39 -3.32 -0.97 6.60
C GLU A 39 -2.37 -0.42 7.69
N LYS A 40 -1.10 -0.82 7.65
CA LYS A 40 -0.06 -0.34 8.58
C LYS A 40 0.09 1.17 8.47
N ALA A 41 0.20 1.73 7.28
CA ALA A 41 0.32 3.17 7.08
C ALA A 41 -0.90 3.91 7.63
N ALA A 42 -2.11 3.41 7.38
CA ALA A 42 -3.36 3.98 7.87
C ALA A 42 -3.46 3.93 9.40
N THR A 43 -3.08 2.79 10.00
CA THR A 43 -3.13 2.54 11.45
C THR A 43 -2.06 3.33 12.20
N GLU A 44 -0.81 3.23 11.77
CA GLU A 44 0.35 3.87 12.41
C GLU A 44 0.53 5.34 12.00
N ARG A 45 -0.33 5.85 11.10
CA ARG A 45 -0.32 7.24 10.62
C ARG A 45 0.98 7.61 9.90
N VAL A 46 1.53 6.67 9.13
CA VAL A 46 2.71 6.92 8.30
C VAL A 46 2.28 7.69 7.04
N ALA A 47 3.00 8.76 6.72
CA ALA A 47 2.74 9.53 5.51
C ALA A 47 3.16 8.72 4.28
N VAL A 48 2.23 8.49 3.36
CA VAL A 48 2.50 7.82 2.09
C VAL A 48 2.52 8.86 0.97
N PRO A 49 3.56 8.86 0.11
CA PRO A 49 3.62 9.73 -1.06
C PRO A 49 2.37 9.60 -1.96
N PRO A 50 1.76 10.71 -2.42
CA PRO A 50 0.54 10.68 -3.23
C PRO A 50 0.64 9.85 -4.51
N GLU A 51 1.82 9.81 -5.12
CA GLU A 51 2.10 8.99 -6.30
C GLU A 51 1.94 7.50 -6.00
N LEU A 52 2.41 7.02 -4.85
CA LEU A 52 2.26 5.61 -4.45
C LEU A 52 0.80 5.28 -4.15
N LEU A 53 0.03 6.22 -3.60
CA LEU A 53 -1.41 6.05 -3.39
C LEU A 53 -2.16 5.92 -4.72
N ALA A 54 -1.81 6.73 -5.72
CA ALA A 54 -2.42 6.66 -7.05
C ALA A 54 -2.08 5.33 -7.77
N GLU A 55 -0.87 4.83 -7.59
CA GLU A 55 -0.44 3.54 -8.14
C GLU A 55 -1.20 2.36 -7.53
N VAL A 56 -1.47 2.39 -6.22
CA VAL A 56 -2.31 1.39 -5.54
C VAL A 56 -3.75 1.43 -6.07
N GLU A 57 -4.34 2.63 -6.22
CA GLU A 57 -5.68 2.77 -6.80
C GLU A 57 -5.77 2.28 -8.25
N GLN A 58 -4.74 2.52 -9.04
CA GLN A 58 -4.66 1.97 -10.39
C GLN A 58 -4.67 0.44 -10.37
N MET A 59 -3.88 -0.18 -9.49
CA MET A 59 -3.80 -1.63 -9.37
C MET A 59 -5.14 -2.25 -8.90
N ILE A 60 -5.90 -1.54 -8.05
CA ILE A 60 -7.29 -1.89 -7.73
C ILE A 60 -8.18 -1.84 -8.98
N GLY A 61 -8.08 -0.78 -9.77
CA GLY A 61 -8.84 -0.61 -11.01
C GLY A 61 -8.52 -1.64 -12.10
N ASP A 62 -7.28 -2.13 -12.13
CA ASP A 62 -6.79 -3.15 -13.07
C ASP A 62 -7.27 -4.57 -12.70
N GLY A 63 -7.81 -4.77 -11.49
CA GLY A 63 -8.42 -6.03 -11.05
C GLY A 63 -7.43 -7.02 -10.42
N ASP A 64 -6.28 -6.54 -9.93
CA ASP A 64 -5.25 -7.38 -9.29
C ASP A 64 -5.62 -7.81 -7.85
N PHE A 65 -6.65 -7.19 -7.27
CA PHE A 65 -7.21 -7.52 -5.96
C PHE A 65 -8.55 -8.23 -6.13
N ASP A 66 -8.87 -9.14 -5.20
CA ASP A 66 -10.26 -9.60 -5.08
C ASP A 66 -11.17 -8.49 -4.52
N GLU A 67 -12.49 -8.68 -4.58
CA GLU A 67 -13.46 -7.65 -4.20
C GLU A 67 -13.33 -7.21 -2.74
N VAL A 68 -12.95 -8.13 -1.84
CA VAL A 68 -12.82 -7.84 -0.42
C VAL A 68 -11.56 -7.03 -0.17
N ASP A 69 -10.44 -7.46 -0.75
CA ASP A 69 -9.15 -6.79 -0.63
C ASP A 69 -9.20 -5.41 -1.29
N ALA A 70 -9.78 -5.30 -2.48
CA ALA A 70 -9.96 -4.03 -3.20
C ALA A 70 -10.70 -3.00 -2.36
N ARG A 71 -11.79 -3.42 -1.69
CA ARG A 71 -12.55 -2.54 -0.80
C ARG A 71 -11.72 -2.12 0.41
N SER A 72 -11.07 -3.07 1.08
CA SER A 72 -10.26 -2.79 2.27
C SER A 72 -9.15 -1.78 1.95
N VAL A 73 -8.38 -2.02 0.89
CA VAL A 73 -7.28 -1.12 0.50
C VAL A 73 -7.80 0.24 0.04
N SER A 74 -8.95 0.30 -0.64
CA SER A 74 -9.58 1.57 -1.02
C SER A 74 -9.94 2.44 0.20
N GLU A 75 -10.41 1.82 1.29
CA GLU A 75 -10.71 2.51 2.54
C GLU A 75 -9.43 3.08 3.18
N ASP A 76 -8.34 2.31 3.20
CA ASP A 76 -7.04 2.76 3.72
C ASP A 76 -6.45 3.92 2.90
N VAL A 77 -6.54 3.85 1.56
CA VAL A 77 -6.11 4.93 0.68
C VAL A 77 -6.89 6.22 0.98
N ALA A 78 -8.21 6.13 1.16
CA ALA A 78 -9.04 7.30 1.47
C ALA A 78 -8.66 7.94 2.82
N VAL A 79 -8.37 7.13 3.84
CA VAL A 79 -7.87 7.59 5.14
C VAL A 79 -6.52 8.31 4.99
N LEU A 80 -5.61 7.78 4.18
CA LEU A 80 -4.29 8.37 3.98
C LEU A 80 -4.35 9.69 3.20
N ARG A 81 -5.24 9.80 2.20
CA ARG A 81 -5.43 11.04 1.42
C ARG A 81 -5.99 12.19 2.23
N THR A 82 -7.05 11.94 3.01
CA THR A 82 -7.68 12.99 3.84
C THR A 82 -6.69 13.60 4.85
N ARG A 83 -5.74 12.79 5.33
CA ARG A 83 -4.69 13.23 6.24
C ARG A 83 -3.59 14.04 5.56
N ALA A 84 -3.20 13.67 4.34
CA ALA A 84 -2.22 14.43 3.55
C ALA A 84 -2.69 15.88 3.29
N VAL A 85 -3.99 16.07 3.08
CA VAL A 85 -4.60 17.40 2.89
C VAL A 85 -4.61 18.22 4.19
N SER A 86 -4.65 17.58 5.36
CA SER A 86 -4.75 18.27 6.66
C SER A 86 -3.40 18.74 7.24
N THR A 87 -2.28 18.39 6.60
CA THR A 87 -0.92 18.74 7.03
C THR A 87 -0.23 19.77 6.13
N SER A 88 -0.93 20.26 5.09
CA SER A 88 -0.52 21.36 4.22
C SER A 88 -1.13 22.69 4.66
#